data_AF-A0A382CJZ1-F1
#
_entry.id   AF-A0A382CJZ1-F1
#
_cell.length_a   1.000
_cell.length_b   1.000
_cell.length_c   1.000
_cell.angle_alpha   90.00
_cell.angle_beta   90.00
_cell.angle_gamma   90.00
#
_symmetry.space_group_name_H-M   'P 1'
#
loop_
_entity.id
_entity.type
_entity.pdbx_description
1 polymer ?
#
loop_
_entity_poly.entity_id
_entity_poly.type
_entity_poly.pdbx_seq_one_letter_code
_entity_poly.pdbx_strand_id
1 'polypeptide(L)'
;MISSSCKENTKGFLAILLVFVSSFLFSNVERYGEVSFENRSFSEKGLFGQDRNHSSFTLSPEFYFESEDQKTSFTFKPKIRRDSIDDERNIFDIQDLSLVKVTNSYETRIGIRRDFWGVTETVHRVDIINQTDQVESFDGEDKLGQPMINLSL
;
A
#
# COMPACT_ATOMS: atom_id res chain seq x y z
N MET A 1 22.58 25.02 23.43
CA MET A 1 23.47 24.88 22.24
C MET A 1 23.43 23.50 21.58
N ILE A 2 22.37 22.68 21.77
CA ILE A 2 22.29 21.31 21.18
C ILE A 2 21.36 21.25 19.95
N SER A 3 20.56 22.29 19.69
CA SER A 3 19.55 22.27 18.62
C SER A 3 20.07 22.44 17.19
N SER A 4 21.30 22.94 16.99
CA SER A 4 21.80 23.28 15.65
C SER A 4 22.50 22.12 14.95
N SER A 5 23.16 21.22 15.69
CA SER A 5 23.89 20.07 15.13
C SER A 5 22.96 18.96 14.60
N CYS A 6 21.76 18.79 15.19
CA CYS A 6 20.79 17.81 14.71
C CYS A 6 20.18 18.18 13.34
N LYS A 7 20.15 19.47 12.99
CA LYS A 7 19.57 20.00 11.72
C LYS A 7 20.50 19.86 10.52
N GLU A 8 21.82 19.86 10.72
CA GLU A 8 22.80 19.67 9.64
C GLU A 8 22.92 18.20 9.25
N ASN A 9 22.90 17.30 10.23
CA ASN A 9 22.90 15.85 10.00
C ASN A 9 21.64 15.37 9.26
N THR A 10 20.47 15.97 9.53
CA THR A 10 19.23 15.66 8.79
C THR A 10 19.29 16.10 7.33
N LYS A 11 19.90 17.26 7.03
CA LYS A 11 20.08 17.74 5.64
C LYS A 11 21.05 16.85 4.85
N GLY A 12 22.14 16.41 5.47
CA GLY A 12 23.09 15.47 4.87
C GLY A 12 22.47 14.10 4.59
N PHE A 13 21.67 13.58 5.52
CA PHE A 13 20.96 12.31 5.35
C PHE A 13 19.89 12.39 4.25
N LEU A 14 19.14 13.50 4.17
CA LEU A 14 18.18 13.76 3.10
C LEU A 14 18.86 13.85 1.73
N ALA A 15 20.03 14.48 1.66
CA ALA A 15 20.80 14.61 0.41
C ALA A 15 21.33 13.25 -0.06
N ILE A 16 21.81 12.39 0.84
CA ILE A 16 22.26 11.04 0.52
C ILE A 16 21.08 10.17 0.05
N LEU A 17 19.91 10.28 0.68
CA LEU A 17 18.69 9.59 0.26
C LEU A 17 18.25 10.05 -1.14
N LEU A 18 18.29 11.36 -1.43
CA LEU A 18 17.98 11.94 -2.75
C LEU A 18 18.97 11.50 -3.84
N VAL A 19 20.26 11.39 -3.53
CA VAL A 19 21.28 10.90 -4.48
C VAL A 19 21.11 9.41 -4.76
N PHE A 20 20.74 8.60 -3.76
CA PHE A 20 20.44 7.18 -3.98
C PHE A 20 19.22 6.96 -4.87
N VAL A 21 18.19 7.81 -4.76
CA VAL A 21 17.00 7.77 -5.63
C VAL A 21 17.35 8.14 -7.07
N SER A 22 18.32 9.04 -7.30
CA SER A 22 18.71 9.47 -8.65
C SER A 22 19.32 8.38 -9.53
N SER A 23 19.80 7.28 -8.94
CA SER A 23 20.39 6.16 -9.67
C SER A 23 19.37 5.17 -10.23
N PHE A 24 18.08 5.35 -9.95
CA PHE A 24 17.02 4.62 -10.62
C PHE A 24 16.57 5.42 -11.84
N LEU A 25 17.15 5.12 -13.00
CA LEU A 25 16.58 5.52 -14.29
C LEU A 25 15.33 4.66 -14.54
N PHE A 26 14.22 5.01 -13.89
CA PHE A 26 12.91 4.47 -14.24
C PHE A 26 12.51 5.07 -15.58
N SER A 27 12.42 4.24 -16.62
CA SER A 27 12.08 4.67 -17.98
C SER A 27 10.59 4.57 -18.26
N ASN A 28 9.90 3.63 -17.60
CA ASN A 28 8.45 3.46 -17.69
C ASN A 28 7.79 3.76 -16.36
N VAL A 29 6.71 4.52 -16.44
CA VAL A 29 5.86 4.83 -15.30
C VAL A 29 4.44 4.51 -15.70
N GLU A 30 3.89 3.48 -15.09
CA GLU A 30 2.51 3.10 -15.24
C GLU A 30 1.71 3.57 -14.03
N ARG A 31 0.48 4.03 -14.28
CA ARG A 31 -0.40 4.56 -13.25
C ARG A 31 -1.78 4.00 -13.45
N TYR A 32 -2.24 3.29 -12.44
CA TYR A 32 -3.57 2.69 -12.40
C TYR A 32 -4.21 3.01 -11.05
N GLY A 33 -5.40 2.49 -10.83
CA GLY A 33 -6.05 2.57 -9.54
C GLY A 33 -7.55 2.74 -9.62
N GLU A 34 -8.14 2.88 -8.46
CA GLU A 34 -9.59 2.95 -8.29
C GLU A 34 -9.99 4.23 -7.55
N VAL A 35 -11.09 4.82 -7.99
CA VAL A 35 -11.81 5.86 -7.27
C VAL A 35 -13.26 5.41 -7.16
N SER A 36 -13.74 5.31 -5.93
CA SER A 36 -15.08 4.76 -5.64
C SER A 36 -15.84 5.76 -4.79
N PHE A 37 -17.09 6.01 -5.18
CA PHE A 37 -18.03 6.83 -4.41
C PHE A 37 -19.29 6.02 -4.17
N GLU A 38 -19.62 5.81 -2.91
CA GLU A 38 -20.81 5.11 -2.47
C GLU A 38 -21.75 6.11 -1.80
N ASN A 39 -23.03 6.00 -2.10
CA ASN A 39 -24.07 6.77 -1.44
C ASN A 39 -25.30 5.90 -1.23
N ARG A 40 -25.84 5.90 -0.02
CA ARG A 40 -27.00 5.13 0.41
C ARG A 40 -27.96 6.08 1.11
N SER A 41 -29.21 6.09 0.66
CA SER A 41 -30.26 6.93 1.24
C SER A 41 -31.50 6.10 1.56
N PHE A 42 -32.10 6.35 2.73
CA PHE A 42 -33.30 5.70 3.22
C PHE A 42 -34.47 6.68 3.29
N SER A 43 -35.69 6.21 2.98
CA SER A 43 -36.91 7.02 3.10
C SER A 43 -37.26 7.35 4.55
N GLU A 44 -36.98 6.44 5.47
CA GLU A 44 -37.29 6.58 6.89
C GLU A 44 -36.01 6.48 7.74
N LYS A 45 -36.03 7.09 8.92
CA LYS A 45 -34.94 6.93 9.91
C LYS A 45 -34.95 5.52 10.49
N GLY A 46 -33.78 5.02 10.88
CA GLY A 46 -33.67 3.74 11.54
C GLY A 46 -34.36 3.73 12.91
N LEU A 47 -34.81 2.54 13.34
CA LEU A 47 -35.54 2.32 14.60
C LEU A 47 -34.80 2.83 15.85
N PHE A 48 -33.48 2.98 15.79
CA PHE A 48 -32.62 3.43 16.89
C PHE A 48 -31.99 4.80 16.62
N GLY A 49 -32.56 5.59 15.71
CA GLY A 49 -32.08 6.94 15.40
C GLY A 49 -30.94 6.98 14.38
N GLN A 50 -30.69 5.90 13.63
CA GLN A 50 -29.69 5.87 12.57
C GLN A 50 -30.02 6.88 11.47
N ASP A 51 -28.97 7.51 10.93
CA ASP A 51 -29.10 8.49 9.87
C ASP A 51 -29.61 7.88 8.56
N ARG A 52 -30.25 8.75 7.77
CA ARG A 52 -30.88 8.37 6.50
C ARG A 52 -29.91 8.33 5.35
N ASN A 53 -28.79 9.03 5.43
CA ASN A 53 -27.87 9.22 4.32
C ASN A 53 -26.48 8.80 4.75
N HIS A 54 -25.90 7.88 4.00
CA HIS A 54 -24.58 7.32 4.23
C HIS A 54 -23.78 7.39 2.94
N SER A 55 -22.72 8.19 2.95
CA SER A 55 -21.80 8.32 1.84
C SER A 55 -20.40 7.83 2.23
N SER A 56 -19.67 7.25 1.28
CA SER A 56 -18.28 6.86 1.43
C SER A 56 -17.50 7.15 0.16
N PHE A 57 -16.23 7.50 0.34
CA PHE A 57 -15.29 7.76 -0.74
C PHE A 57 -14.03 6.92 -0.53
N THR A 58 -13.60 6.22 -1.58
CA THR A 58 -12.36 5.44 -1.57
C THR A 58 -11.47 5.88 -2.73
N LEU A 59 -10.17 6.01 -2.45
CA LEU A 59 -9.14 6.30 -3.43
C LEU A 59 -7.98 5.31 -3.23
N SER A 60 -7.67 4.54 -4.28
CA SER A 60 -6.64 3.50 -4.26
C SER A 60 -5.78 3.57 -5.53
N PRO A 61 -4.92 4.59 -5.67
CA PRO A 61 -4.00 4.68 -6.80
C PRO A 61 -2.90 3.62 -6.71
N GLU A 62 -2.33 3.31 -7.86
CA GLU A 62 -1.23 2.38 -8.02
C GLU A 62 -0.20 3.01 -8.96
N PHE A 63 1.04 3.08 -8.50
CA PHE A 63 2.16 3.61 -9.25
C PHE A 63 3.19 2.50 -9.43
N TYR A 64 3.47 2.16 -10.69
CA TYR A 64 4.49 1.19 -11.06
C TYR A 64 5.58 1.89 -11.87
N PHE A 65 6.81 1.69 -11.46
CA PHE A 65 7.99 2.27 -12.09
C PHE A 65 8.93 1.14 -12.49
N GLU A 66 9.45 1.19 -13.71
CA GLU A 66 10.35 0.16 -14.23
C GLU A 66 11.55 0.79 -14.92
N SER A 67 12.73 0.22 -14.70
CA SER A 67 13.96 0.65 -15.35
C SER A 67 14.01 0.23 -16.82
N GLU A 68 14.81 0.93 -17.62
CA GLU A 68 14.93 0.65 -19.06
C GLU A 68 15.36 -0.78 -19.39
N ASP A 69 16.21 -1.35 -18.53
CA ASP A 69 16.68 -2.73 -18.67
C ASP A 69 15.70 -3.78 -18.12
N GLN A 70 14.53 -3.37 -17.61
CA GLN A 70 13.50 -4.21 -16.98
C GLN A 70 14.02 -5.05 -15.80
N LYS A 71 15.18 -4.68 -15.24
CA LYS A 71 15.79 -5.39 -14.11
C LYS A 71 15.42 -4.81 -12.77
N THR A 72 14.85 -3.61 -12.73
CA THR A 72 14.50 -2.94 -11.49
C THR A 72 13.10 -2.38 -11.60
N SER A 73 12.25 -2.73 -10.63
CA SER A 73 10.90 -2.19 -10.54
C SER A 73 10.57 -1.70 -9.15
N PHE A 74 9.74 -0.67 -9.07
CA PHE A 74 9.24 -0.09 -7.83
C PHE A 74 7.74 0.09 -7.91
N THR A 75 7.03 -0.37 -6.88
CA THR A 75 5.58 -0.30 -6.78
C THR A 75 5.18 0.48 -5.55
N PHE A 76 4.20 1.37 -5.69
CA PHE A 76 3.56 2.06 -4.57
C PHE A 76 2.04 2.10 -4.75
N LYS A 77 1.32 1.54 -3.78
CA LYS A 77 -0.14 1.38 -3.80
C LYS A 77 -0.75 1.82 -2.46
N PRO A 78 -0.94 3.12 -2.23
CA PRO A 78 -1.66 3.61 -1.05
C PRO A 78 -3.16 3.44 -1.23
N LYS A 79 -3.89 3.35 -0.12
CA LYS A 79 -5.35 3.33 -0.07
C LYS A 79 -5.85 4.27 1.00
N ILE A 80 -6.85 5.08 0.66
CA ILE A 80 -7.55 5.91 1.62
C ILE A 80 -9.05 5.74 1.44
N ARG A 81 -9.75 5.59 2.56
CA ARG A 81 -11.22 5.58 2.63
C ARG A 81 -11.68 6.62 3.64
N ARG A 82 -12.73 7.34 3.27
CA ARG A 82 -13.46 8.25 4.16
C ARG A 82 -14.94 7.94 4.13
N ASP A 83 -15.49 7.64 5.29
CA ASP A 83 -16.89 7.35 5.51
C ASP A 83 -17.53 8.52 6.27
N SER A 84 -18.80 8.81 5.98
CA SER A 84 -19.52 9.96 6.55
C SER A 84 -20.24 9.67 7.86
N ILE A 85 -20.49 8.40 8.18
CA ILE A 85 -21.23 7.98 9.39
C ILE A 85 -20.31 7.19 10.33
N ASP A 86 -19.54 6.27 9.77
CA ASP A 86 -18.82 5.26 10.54
C ASP A 86 -17.32 5.57 10.51
N ASP A 87 -16.82 6.17 11.59
CA ASP A 87 -15.42 6.58 11.68
C ASP A 87 -14.46 5.39 11.72
N GLU A 88 -14.92 4.22 12.18
CA GLU A 88 -14.17 2.97 12.22
C GLU A 88 -13.89 2.41 10.81
N ARG A 89 -14.69 2.80 9.79
CA ARG A 89 -14.45 2.45 8.38
C ARG A 89 -13.45 3.36 7.66
N ASN A 90 -12.96 4.42 8.32
CA ASN A 90 -11.93 5.28 7.74
C ASN A 90 -10.59 4.54 7.68
N ILE A 91 -10.02 4.43 6.48
CA ILE A 91 -8.76 3.70 6.25
C ILE A 91 -7.70 4.62 5.69
N PHE A 92 -6.47 4.42 6.13
CA PHE A 92 -5.27 4.92 5.50
C PHE A 92 -4.21 3.82 5.57
N ASP A 93 -3.98 3.15 4.44
CA ASP A 93 -3.11 1.98 4.34
C ASP A 93 -2.14 2.09 3.16
N ILE A 94 -1.02 1.38 3.25
CA ILE A 94 -0.08 1.17 2.15
C ILE A 94 -0.14 -0.32 1.80
N GLN A 95 -0.89 -0.64 0.76
CA GLN A 95 -1.11 -2.02 0.33
C GLN A 95 0.16 -2.64 -0.27
N ASP A 96 0.94 -1.83 -0.99
CA ASP A 96 2.24 -2.21 -1.55
C ASP A 96 3.19 -1.01 -1.56
N LEU A 97 4.43 -1.23 -1.13
CA LEU A 97 5.56 -0.35 -1.27
C LEU A 97 6.79 -1.23 -1.44
N SER A 98 7.10 -1.64 -2.66
CA SER A 98 8.15 -2.63 -2.93
C SER A 98 9.15 -2.17 -3.99
N LEU A 99 10.40 -2.59 -3.79
CA LEU A 99 11.50 -2.48 -4.74
C LEU A 99 11.97 -3.89 -5.10
N VAL A 100 11.97 -4.21 -6.39
CA VAL A 100 12.49 -5.46 -6.93
C VAL A 100 13.70 -5.18 -7.79
N LYS A 101 14.75 -5.97 -7.62
CA LYS A 101 15.95 -5.94 -8.44
C LYS A 101 16.34 -7.34 -8.88
N VAL A 102 16.35 -7.58 -10.17
CA VAL A 102 16.72 -8.83 -10.83
C VAL A 102 18.12 -8.68 -11.41
N THR A 103 18.99 -9.64 -11.12
CA THR A 103 20.30 -9.77 -11.74
C THR A 103 20.45 -11.16 -12.35
N ASN A 104 21.57 -11.44 -12.99
CA ASN A 104 21.80 -12.73 -13.66
C ASN A 104 21.89 -13.92 -12.68
N SER A 105 22.11 -13.67 -11.39
CA SER A 105 22.40 -14.71 -10.38
C SER A 105 21.62 -14.55 -9.08
N TYR A 106 20.83 -13.49 -8.94
CA TYR A 106 19.96 -13.31 -7.79
C TYR A 106 18.85 -12.30 -8.09
N GLU A 107 17.73 -12.46 -7.38
CA GLU A 107 16.65 -11.49 -7.31
C GLU A 107 16.49 -11.01 -5.87
N THR A 108 16.38 -9.71 -5.67
CA THR A 108 16.14 -9.09 -4.37
C THR A 108 14.83 -8.34 -4.38
N ARG A 109 13.99 -8.57 -3.37
CA ARG A 109 12.77 -7.78 -3.12
C ARG A 109 12.84 -7.16 -1.74
N ILE A 110 12.56 -5.88 -1.62
CA ILE A 110 12.58 -5.14 -0.35
C ILE A 110 11.33 -4.26 -0.30
N GLY A 111 10.56 -4.31 0.78
CA GLY A 111 9.44 -3.40 0.95
C GLY A 111 8.29 -3.94 1.78
N ILE A 112 7.15 -3.26 1.72
CA ILE A 112 5.88 -3.67 2.31
C ILE A 112 5.04 -4.29 1.21
N ARG A 113 4.66 -5.56 1.31
CA ARG A 113 3.83 -6.22 0.28
C ARG A 113 3.06 -7.40 0.84
N ARG A 114 2.13 -7.93 0.05
CA ARG A 114 1.39 -9.15 0.30
C ARG A 114 1.94 -10.24 -0.63
N ASP A 115 2.25 -11.43 -0.11
CA ASP A 115 2.72 -12.54 -0.96
C ASP A 115 1.53 -13.28 -1.56
N PHE A 116 1.53 -13.46 -2.88
CA PHE A 116 0.52 -14.22 -3.61
C PHE A 116 1.23 -15.29 -4.45
N TRP A 117 0.89 -16.56 -4.26
CA TRP A 117 1.53 -17.67 -4.97
C TRP A 117 0.60 -18.41 -5.94
N GLY A 118 -0.46 -17.75 -6.43
CA GLY A 118 -1.13 -18.15 -7.68
C GLY A 118 -1.96 -19.44 -7.65
N VAL A 119 -2.29 -19.98 -6.48
CA VAL A 119 -3.17 -21.16 -6.34
C VAL A 119 -4.55 -20.71 -5.86
N THR A 120 -5.62 -21.17 -6.51
CA THR A 120 -6.99 -20.94 -6.06
C THR A 120 -7.16 -21.47 -4.63
N GLU A 121 -7.27 -20.55 -3.69
CA GLU A 121 -7.26 -20.84 -2.27
C GLU A 121 -8.62 -21.37 -1.85
N THR A 122 -8.72 -22.64 -1.43
CA THR A 122 -9.99 -23.23 -0.96
C THR A 122 -10.15 -23.13 0.57
N VAL A 123 -9.07 -22.85 1.32
CA VAL A 123 -9.06 -22.81 2.80
C VAL A 123 -7.91 -21.94 3.35
N HIS A 124 -7.87 -20.62 3.10
CA HIS A 124 -6.98 -19.62 3.76
C HIS A 124 -5.56 -20.06 4.17
N ARG A 125 -4.92 -20.99 3.43
CA ARG A 125 -3.65 -21.62 3.84
C ARG A 125 -2.46 -20.70 3.56
N VAL A 126 -2.68 -19.61 2.83
CA VAL A 126 -1.74 -18.53 2.56
C VAL A 126 -1.65 -17.54 3.73
N ASP A 127 -2.61 -17.60 4.68
CA ASP A 127 -2.66 -16.77 5.90
C ASP A 127 -1.54 -17.06 6.90
N ILE A 128 -0.68 -18.06 6.64
CA ILE A 128 0.49 -18.31 7.48
C ILE A 128 1.48 -17.14 7.38
N ILE A 129 1.60 -16.52 6.20
CA ILE A 129 2.51 -15.40 5.97
C ILE A 129 1.75 -14.09 6.08
N ASN A 130 0.68 -13.89 5.29
CA ASN A 130 -0.05 -12.61 5.27
C ASN A 130 -1.03 -12.50 6.46
N GLN A 131 -0.94 -11.41 7.22
CA GLN A 131 -1.85 -11.13 8.33
C GLN A 131 -3.19 -10.60 7.80
N THR A 132 -4.30 -11.09 8.34
CA THR A 132 -5.65 -10.59 8.01
C THR A 132 -5.89 -9.16 8.50
N ASP A 133 -6.45 -8.32 7.64
CA ASP A 133 -6.89 -6.97 7.95
C ASP A 133 -8.37 -6.95 8.34
N GLN A 134 -8.63 -6.97 9.65
CA GLN A 134 -9.99 -6.91 10.20
C GLN A 134 -10.61 -5.51 10.13
N VAL A 135 -9.83 -4.46 9.84
CA VAL A 135 -10.34 -3.09 9.68
C VAL A 135 -10.97 -2.92 8.30
N GLU A 136 -10.42 -3.57 7.29
CA GLU A 136 -10.99 -3.57 5.94
C GLU A 136 -12.25 -4.44 5.85
N SER A 137 -12.18 -5.68 6.36
CA SER A 137 -13.30 -6.62 6.31
C SER A 137 -13.26 -7.65 7.44
N PHE A 138 -14.44 -8.01 7.95
CA PHE A 138 -14.59 -9.07 8.95
C PHE A 138 -14.59 -10.49 8.35
N ASP A 139 -14.71 -10.64 7.02
CA ASP A 139 -14.71 -11.95 6.36
C ASP A 139 -13.34 -12.63 6.34
N GLY A 140 -12.28 -11.85 6.57
CA GLY A 140 -10.91 -12.32 6.66
C GLY A 140 -10.20 -12.49 5.33
N GLU A 141 -10.79 -12.02 4.22
CA GLU A 141 -10.18 -12.09 2.89
C GLU A 141 -9.09 -11.03 2.71
N ASP A 142 -9.29 -9.85 3.28
CA ASP A 142 -8.34 -8.74 3.19
C ASP A 142 -7.10 -8.98 4.06
N LYS A 143 -5.92 -8.62 3.53
CA LYS A 143 -4.62 -8.84 4.17
C LYS A 143 -3.85 -7.53 4.37
N LEU A 144 -3.04 -7.43 5.40
CA LEU A 144 -2.10 -6.32 5.60
C LEU A 144 -0.83 -6.52 4.77
N GLY A 145 -0.26 -5.42 4.28
CA GLY A 145 1.09 -5.44 3.72
C GLY A 145 2.13 -5.67 4.82
N GLN A 146 3.13 -6.52 4.56
CA GLN A 146 4.17 -6.84 5.53
C GLN A 146 5.55 -6.38 5.07
N PRO A 147 6.38 -5.83 5.97
CA PRO A 147 7.75 -5.51 5.65
C PRO A 147 8.54 -6.80 5.42
N MET A 148 9.17 -6.92 4.26
CA MET A 148 9.93 -8.09 3.88
C MET A 148 11.19 -7.76 3.09
N ILE A 149 12.17 -8.66 3.21
CA ILE A 149 13.38 -8.69 2.41
C ILE A 149 13.55 -10.12 1.91
N ASN A 150 13.45 -10.31 0.59
CA ASN A 150 13.59 -11.62 -0.05
C ASN A 150 14.82 -11.61 -0.93
N LEU A 151 15.60 -12.69 -0.85
CA LEU A 151 16.72 -12.95 -1.74
C LEU A 151 16.53 -14.35 -2.34
N SER A 152 16.42 -14.42 -3.66
CA SER A 152 16.36 -15.66 -4.43
C SER A 152 17.64 -15.79 -5.27
N LEU A 153 18.20 -16.99 -5.36
CA LEU A 153 19.42 -17.33 -6.12
C LEU A 153 19.08 -18.04 -7.43
#